data_AF-A0A1T4YDG3-F1
#
_entry.id   AF-A0A1T4YDG3-F1
#
_cell.length_a   1.000
_cell.length_b   1.000
_cell.length_c   1.000
_cell.angle_alpha   90.00
_cell.angle_beta   90.00
_cell.angle_gamma   90.00
#
_symmetry.space_group_name_H-M   'P 1'
#
loop_
_entity.id
_entity.type
_entity.pdbx_description
1 polymer ?
#
loop_
_entity_poly.entity_id
_entity_poly.type
_entity_poly.pdbx_seq_one_letter_code
_entity_poly.pdbx_strand_id
1 'polypeptide(L)'
;MLAQKPPRTPFTHRAHDVIFNRVHGGNLVYNTCWEDPRLDREMMNLQADSRVVMITSAGCNALDYLLEGPAEIHAVDMNPRQNALLQLKLAMIQRGQFEDLFRLFGYGEHPEFRRLLSEVKDQLHPYALRYWSSKHYYFQKSALNPSFYYRGTAGQMAWIALQTFLRSPRVRDYVEALLHAPDLHAQQALYEHVKPALWNGLVSWLVRQPMAMTMLGVPRAQIRLIEAQFPGGLKGYIQSKLSQVLTEVPFQDNYFWRVYLTGHYTRDCCPNYLREEHQSALVAGAGRLATHSTTVANFLRENPGPYSHYVLLDHQDWLAAHKPQALAEEWQLILENSRPGTRILMRSASPVIDFIPPFARERLQMTHTQPLADYLHLQDRVGTYGCTLLADVIA
;
A
#
# COMPACT_ATOMS: atom_id res chain seq x y z
N MET A 1 34.05 11.43 -43.07
CA MET A 1 32.98 12.15 -42.36
C MET A 1 31.63 11.54 -42.74
N LEU A 2 31.11 10.63 -41.92
CA LEU A 2 29.70 10.22 -41.98
C LEU A 2 29.19 10.26 -40.53
N ALA A 3 28.44 11.31 -40.22
CA ALA A 3 27.83 11.52 -38.91
C ALA A 3 26.71 10.48 -38.72
N GLN A 4 26.88 9.59 -37.74
CA GLN A 4 25.80 8.72 -37.29
C GLN A 4 24.76 9.57 -36.55
N LYS A 5 23.50 9.51 -37.01
CA LYS A 5 22.36 10.13 -36.33
C LYS A 5 22.17 9.44 -34.96
N PRO A 6 21.86 10.20 -33.89
CA PRO A 6 21.57 9.61 -32.59
C PRO A 6 20.29 8.74 -32.66
N PRO A 7 20.21 7.68 -31.85
CA PRO A 7 19.06 6.78 -31.83
C PRO A 7 17.81 7.54 -31.41
N ARG A 8 16.73 7.40 -32.20
CA ARG A 8 15.41 7.93 -31.88
C ARG A 8 14.87 7.23 -30.64
N THR A 9 14.72 7.98 -29.54
CA THR A 9 13.98 7.53 -28.36
C THR A 9 12.52 7.27 -28.76
N PRO A 10 11.88 6.16 -28.36
CA PRO A 10 10.51 5.88 -28.75
C PRO A 10 9.57 6.91 -28.10
N PHE A 11 8.68 7.51 -28.88
CA PHE A 11 7.65 8.48 -28.46
C PHE A 11 6.77 8.01 -27.29
N THR A 12 6.77 6.71 -26.96
CA THR A 12 5.93 6.07 -25.94
C THR A 12 6.42 6.25 -24.50
N HIS A 13 7.72 6.54 -24.27
CA HIS A 13 8.25 6.77 -22.91
C HIS A 13 7.76 8.11 -22.31
N ARG A 14 7.79 9.19 -23.10
CA ARG A 14 7.37 10.53 -22.65
C ARG A 14 5.89 10.60 -22.28
N ALA A 15 5.02 9.89 -23.00
CA ALA A 15 3.59 9.89 -22.69
C ALA A 15 3.30 9.19 -21.36
N HIS A 16 4.06 8.15 -21.00
CA HIS A 16 3.89 7.39 -19.77
C HIS A 16 4.38 8.17 -18.55
N ASP A 17 5.54 8.84 -18.65
CA ASP A 17 6.06 9.69 -17.58
C ASP A 17 5.16 10.90 -17.33
N VAL A 18 4.55 11.44 -18.39
CA VAL A 18 3.54 12.51 -18.28
C VAL A 18 2.27 12.01 -17.62
N ILE A 19 1.79 10.80 -17.94
CA ILE A 19 0.62 10.20 -17.26
C ILE A 19 0.94 9.87 -15.80
N PHE A 20 2.12 9.31 -15.50
CA PHE A 20 2.57 9.05 -14.13
C PHE A 20 2.66 10.35 -13.33
N ASN A 21 3.33 11.38 -13.84
CA ASN A 21 3.43 12.69 -13.19
C ASN A 21 2.08 13.43 -13.10
N ARG A 22 1.17 13.26 -14.07
CA ARG A 22 -0.17 13.89 -14.07
C ARG A 22 -1.16 13.17 -13.15
N VAL A 23 -1.07 11.84 -13.05
CA VAL A 23 -1.91 11.01 -12.17
C VAL A 23 -1.45 11.12 -10.70
N HIS A 24 -0.15 11.24 -10.44
CA HIS A 24 0.42 11.35 -9.09
C HIS A 24 0.59 12.79 -8.60
N GLY A 25 0.63 13.78 -9.52
CA GLY A 25 0.90 15.18 -9.17
C GLY A 25 -0.26 15.95 -8.51
N GLY A 26 -1.50 15.46 -8.62
CA GLY A 26 -2.70 16.18 -8.12
C GLY A 26 -3.68 15.37 -7.27
N ASN A 27 -3.56 14.04 -7.25
CA ASN A 27 -4.53 13.16 -6.60
C ASN A 27 -3.92 12.37 -5.44
N LEU A 28 -4.77 12.00 -4.49
CA LEU A 28 -4.50 10.91 -3.56
C LEU A 28 -4.43 9.61 -4.37
N VAL A 29 -3.38 8.83 -4.19
CA VAL A 29 -3.20 7.57 -4.93
C VAL A 29 -3.90 6.44 -4.18
N TYR A 30 -3.49 6.19 -2.95
CA TYR A 30 -4.02 5.12 -2.09
C TYR A 30 -4.88 5.71 -0.97
N ASN A 31 -6.02 5.08 -0.68
CA ASN A 31 -6.92 5.48 0.41
C ASN A 31 -6.83 4.52 1.62
N THR A 32 -6.30 3.32 1.42
CA THR A 32 -5.85 2.37 2.45
C THR A 32 -4.51 1.75 2.03
N CYS A 33 -3.74 1.29 3.01
CA CYS A 33 -2.56 0.44 2.78
C CYS A 33 -2.99 -0.94 2.28
N TRP A 34 -2.14 -1.57 1.47
CA TRP A 34 -2.32 -2.90 0.88
C TRP A 34 -1.20 -3.85 1.34
N GLU A 35 -0.68 -3.60 2.53
CA GLU A 35 0.36 -4.37 3.19
C GLU A 35 -0.19 -4.85 4.53
N ASP A 36 -0.16 -6.15 4.81
CA ASP A 36 -0.70 -6.68 6.06
C ASP A 36 0.15 -6.29 7.29
N PRO A 37 -0.34 -5.39 8.16
CA PRO A 37 0.45 -4.96 9.31
C PRO A 37 0.62 -6.07 10.36
N ARG A 38 -0.22 -7.13 10.33
CA ARG A 38 -0.06 -8.28 11.24
C ARG A 38 1.26 -9.00 10.97
N LEU A 39 1.52 -9.27 9.69
CA LEU A 39 2.77 -9.88 9.26
C LEU A 39 3.95 -8.94 9.48
N ASP A 40 3.76 -7.64 9.25
CA ASP A 40 4.81 -6.64 9.47
C ASP A 40 5.23 -6.56 10.93
N ARG A 41 4.30 -6.68 11.89
CA ARG A 41 4.62 -6.67 13.32
C ARG A 41 5.45 -7.88 13.73
N GLU A 42 5.13 -9.06 13.20
CA GLU A 42 5.92 -10.28 13.42
C GLU A 42 7.33 -10.18 12.81
N MET A 43 7.44 -9.69 11.57
CA MET A 43 8.72 -9.53 10.90
C MET A 43 9.58 -8.46 11.55
N MET A 44 9.00 -7.29 11.82
CA MET A 44 9.74 -6.11 12.27
C MET A 44 10.07 -6.16 13.76
N ASN A 45 9.28 -6.85 14.59
CA ASN A 45 9.50 -6.98 16.02
C ASN A 45 9.82 -5.63 16.71
N LEU A 46 8.98 -4.63 16.44
CA LEU A 46 9.19 -3.27 16.93
C LEU A 46 9.23 -3.23 18.47
N GLN A 47 10.14 -2.42 19.00
CA GLN A 47 10.40 -2.24 20.42
C GLN A 47 10.33 -0.75 20.81
N ALA A 48 10.31 -0.45 22.10
CA ALA A 48 10.23 0.93 22.61
C ALA A 48 11.38 1.85 22.16
N ASP A 49 12.55 1.31 21.78
CA ASP A 49 13.70 2.04 21.24
C ASP A 49 13.73 2.07 19.69
N SER A 50 12.67 1.60 19.05
CA SER A 50 12.59 1.51 17.60
C SER A 50 12.40 2.88 16.96
N ARG A 51 13.26 3.18 15.99
CA ARG A 51 13.23 4.40 15.18
C ARG A 51 12.98 3.97 13.74
N VAL A 52 11.76 4.18 13.27
CA VAL A 52 11.25 3.56 12.03
C VAL A 52 11.21 4.60 10.92
N VAL A 53 11.76 4.27 9.74
CA VAL A 53 11.57 5.02 8.50
C VAL A 53 10.73 4.17 7.56
N MET A 54 9.61 4.69 7.09
CA MET A 54 8.69 3.93 6.25
C MET A 54 8.04 4.76 5.15
N ILE A 55 7.66 4.10 4.06
CA ILE A 55 6.80 4.73 3.06
C ILE A 55 5.40 4.96 3.65
N THR A 56 4.87 6.17 3.52
CA THR A 56 3.58 6.54 4.14
C THR A 56 2.42 5.74 3.57
N SER A 57 2.32 5.63 2.23
CA SER A 57 1.15 5.04 1.57
C SER A 57 -0.13 5.74 2.06
N ALA A 58 -1.15 5.03 2.54
CA ALA A 58 -2.34 5.66 3.14
C ALA A 58 -2.21 5.92 4.66
N GLY A 59 -1.07 5.61 5.26
CA GLY A 59 -0.79 5.80 6.69
C GLY A 59 -1.42 4.77 7.63
N CYS A 60 -2.11 3.74 7.13
CA CYS A 60 -2.74 2.72 7.98
C CYS A 60 -1.68 1.92 8.76
N ASN A 61 -0.62 1.45 8.10
CA ASN A 61 0.43 0.65 8.75
C ASN A 61 1.25 1.50 9.73
N ALA A 62 1.47 2.78 9.44
CA ALA A 62 2.15 3.68 10.36
C ALA A 62 1.39 3.83 11.68
N LEU A 63 0.05 3.89 11.62
CA LEU A 63 -0.81 3.89 12.81
C LEU A 63 -0.83 2.52 13.51
N ASP A 64 -0.76 1.42 12.76
CA ASP A 64 -0.68 0.07 13.34
C ASP A 64 0.63 -0.13 14.11
N TYR A 65 1.76 0.27 13.52
CA TYR A 65 3.08 0.22 14.16
C TYR A 65 3.16 1.09 15.40
N LEU A 66 2.41 2.18 15.44
CA LEU A 66 2.37 3.04 16.62
C LEU A 66 1.82 2.31 17.86
N LEU A 67 1.00 1.26 17.67
CA LEU A 67 0.50 0.41 18.74
C LEU A 67 1.58 -0.43 19.42
N GLU A 68 2.70 -0.69 18.74
CA GLU A 68 3.88 -1.34 19.33
C GLU A 68 4.70 -0.38 20.22
N GLY A 69 4.30 0.89 20.28
CA GLY A 69 4.95 1.91 21.09
C GLY A 69 6.41 2.20 20.73
N PRO A 70 6.81 2.31 19.45
CA PRO A 70 8.18 2.67 19.07
C PRO A 70 8.57 4.06 19.61
N ALA A 71 9.86 4.37 19.57
CA ALA A 71 10.38 5.69 19.94
C ALA A 71 9.90 6.75 18.96
N GLU A 72 10.00 6.48 17.66
CA GLU A 72 9.55 7.37 16.59
C GLU A 72 9.26 6.61 15.29
N ILE A 73 8.32 7.16 14.50
CA ILE A 73 7.99 6.71 13.16
C ILE A 73 8.07 7.92 12.22
N HIS A 74 8.91 7.81 11.20
CA HIS A 74 9.04 8.76 10.10
C HIS A 74 8.34 8.19 8.87
N ALA A 75 7.14 8.68 8.60
CA ALA A 75 6.37 8.34 7.41
C ALA A 75 6.77 9.28 6.26
N VAL A 76 7.46 8.73 5.25
CA VAL A 76 8.04 9.46 4.12
C VAL A 76 7.24 9.18 2.85
N ASP A 77 6.88 10.21 2.09
CA ASP A 77 6.19 10.04 0.80
C ASP A 77 6.47 11.21 -0.15
N MET A 78 6.72 10.90 -1.42
CA MET A 78 6.91 11.94 -2.44
C MET A 78 5.60 12.68 -2.76
N ASN A 79 4.45 12.03 -2.56
CA ASN A 79 3.14 12.63 -2.76
C ASN A 79 2.62 13.21 -1.44
N PRO A 80 2.60 14.55 -1.26
CA PRO A 80 2.13 15.16 -0.02
C PRO A 80 0.68 14.85 0.32
N ARG A 81 -0.14 14.35 -0.62
CA ARG A 81 -1.54 14.00 -0.35
C ARG A 81 -1.67 12.72 0.48
N GLN A 82 -0.70 11.81 0.38
CA GLN A 82 -0.60 10.64 1.25
C GLN A 82 -0.34 11.05 2.69
N ASN A 83 0.63 11.94 2.88
CA ASN A 83 0.90 12.54 4.19
C ASN A 83 -0.27 13.37 4.70
N ALA A 84 -1.00 14.08 3.83
CA ALA A 84 -2.22 14.78 4.22
C ALA A 84 -3.27 13.81 4.78
N LEU A 85 -3.40 12.60 4.22
CA LEU A 85 -4.32 11.57 4.72
C LEU A 85 -3.90 11.04 6.09
N LEU A 86 -2.61 10.76 6.28
CA LEU A 86 -2.10 10.35 7.59
C LEU A 86 -2.29 11.47 8.64
N GLN A 87 -2.00 12.72 8.29
CA GLN A 87 -2.25 13.86 9.18
C GLN A 87 -3.73 14.00 9.56
N LEU A 88 -4.65 13.81 8.61
CA LEU A 88 -6.09 13.84 8.93
C LEU A 88 -6.48 12.69 9.88
N LYS A 89 -5.97 11.47 9.66
CA LYS A 89 -6.22 10.34 10.55
C LYS A 89 -5.69 10.62 11.96
N LEU A 90 -4.46 11.11 12.08
CA LEU A 90 -3.86 11.50 13.36
C LEU A 90 -4.68 12.58 14.07
N ALA A 91 -5.09 13.62 13.36
CA ALA A 91 -5.85 14.70 13.95
C ALA A 91 -7.23 14.24 14.43
N MET A 92 -7.89 13.33 13.70
CA MET A 92 -9.14 12.71 14.12
C MET A 92 -8.96 11.76 15.31
N ILE A 93 -7.84 11.03 15.38
CA ILE A 93 -7.48 10.20 16.54
C ILE A 93 -7.27 11.09 17.78
N GLN A 94 -6.45 12.13 17.66
CA GLN A 94 -6.13 13.07 18.75
C GLN A 94 -7.35 13.84 19.27
N ARG A 95 -8.35 14.05 18.41
CA ARG A 95 -9.65 14.61 18.82
C ARG A 95 -10.42 13.73 19.83
N GLY A 96 -10.10 12.43 19.91
CA GLY A 96 -10.61 11.55 20.97
C GLY A 96 -12.08 11.11 20.83
N GLN A 97 -12.75 11.44 19.72
CA GLN A 97 -14.13 10.99 19.48
C GLN A 97 -14.15 9.85 18.47
N PHE A 98 -14.24 8.62 18.97
CA PHE A 98 -14.08 7.42 18.15
C PHE A 98 -15.18 7.28 17.08
N GLU A 99 -16.41 7.65 17.39
CA GLU A 99 -17.52 7.55 16.45
C GLU A 99 -17.32 8.40 15.20
N ASP A 100 -16.76 9.60 15.32
CA ASP A 100 -16.46 10.45 14.16
C ASP A 100 -15.28 9.90 13.35
N LEU A 101 -14.28 9.33 14.02
CA LEU A 101 -13.15 8.63 13.38
C LEU A 101 -13.65 7.42 12.57
N PHE A 102 -14.46 6.57 13.21
CA PHE A 102 -15.03 5.38 12.57
C PHE A 102 -16.07 5.75 11.51
N ARG A 103 -16.79 6.86 11.64
CA ARG A 103 -17.67 7.29 10.56
C ARG A 103 -16.85 7.66 9.31
N LEU A 104 -15.82 8.50 9.46
CA LEU A 104 -14.97 8.92 8.34
C LEU A 104 -14.27 7.75 7.66
N PHE A 105 -13.59 6.91 8.43
CA PHE A 105 -12.70 5.88 7.90
C PHE A 105 -13.20 4.45 8.12
N GLY A 106 -14.18 4.21 8.96
CA GLY A 106 -14.90 2.93 8.98
C GLY A 106 -15.96 2.91 7.86
N TYR A 107 -16.91 3.84 7.90
CA TYR A 107 -17.98 3.91 6.90
C TYR A 107 -17.61 4.62 5.59
N GLY A 108 -16.45 5.29 5.54
CA GLY A 108 -16.01 6.01 4.35
C GLY A 108 -16.84 7.26 4.04
N GLU A 109 -17.55 7.82 5.02
CA GLU A 109 -18.40 9.00 4.83
C GLU A 109 -18.54 9.82 6.12
N HIS A 110 -18.80 11.11 6.01
CA HIS A 110 -19.22 11.92 7.14
C HIS A 110 -19.97 13.17 6.67
N PRO A 111 -21.27 13.33 7.01
CA PRO A 111 -22.07 14.47 6.54
C PRO A 111 -21.48 15.81 7.02
N GLU A 112 -20.94 15.83 8.24
CA GLU A 112 -20.36 17.03 8.84
C GLU A 112 -18.83 17.15 8.69
N PHE A 113 -18.21 16.50 7.69
CA PHE A 113 -16.74 16.52 7.55
C PHE A 113 -16.15 17.94 7.54
N ARG A 114 -16.87 18.93 6.96
CA ARG A 114 -16.43 20.34 6.97
C ARG A 114 -16.34 20.92 8.39
N ARG A 115 -17.29 20.58 9.27
CA ARG A 115 -17.27 20.98 10.68
C ARG A 115 -16.09 20.34 11.39
N LEU A 116 -15.93 19.01 11.24
CA LEU A 116 -14.80 18.28 11.83
C LEU A 116 -13.45 18.85 11.38
N LEU A 117 -13.29 19.11 10.09
CA LEU A 117 -12.08 19.71 9.55
C LEU A 117 -11.76 21.07 10.20
N SER A 118 -12.79 21.87 10.51
CA SER A 118 -12.61 23.17 11.18
C SER A 118 -12.18 23.04 12.65
N GLU A 119 -12.54 21.94 13.31
CA GLU A 119 -12.17 21.64 14.69
C GLU A 119 -10.72 21.13 14.80
N VAL A 120 -10.26 20.40 13.79
CA VAL A 120 -8.89 19.81 13.79
C VAL A 120 -7.89 20.61 12.96
N LYS A 121 -8.28 21.76 12.40
CA LYS A 121 -7.47 22.54 11.46
C LYS A 121 -6.08 22.92 12.01
N ASP A 122 -5.99 23.19 13.31
CA ASP A 122 -4.76 23.64 13.98
C ASP A 122 -3.78 22.49 14.25
N GLN A 123 -4.23 21.24 14.09
CA GLN A 123 -3.41 20.03 14.17
C GLN A 123 -2.84 19.63 12.80
N LEU A 124 -3.34 20.23 11.71
CA LEU A 124 -2.94 19.91 10.35
C LEU A 124 -1.87 20.88 9.85
N HIS A 125 -0.89 20.36 9.12
CA HIS A 125 0.02 21.23 8.39
C HIS A 125 -0.76 22.05 7.34
N PRO A 126 -0.39 23.33 7.05
CA PRO A 126 -1.16 24.19 6.15
C PRO A 126 -1.46 23.60 4.76
N TYR A 127 -0.56 22.79 4.19
CA TYR A 127 -0.83 22.12 2.91
C TYR A 127 -1.94 21.06 3.03
N ALA A 128 -1.99 20.31 4.14
CA ALA A 128 -2.98 19.26 4.38
C ALA A 128 -4.35 19.87 4.61
N LEU A 129 -4.44 20.96 5.38
CA LEU A 129 -5.68 21.72 5.57
C LEU A 129 -6.22 22.24 4.23
N ARG A 130 -5.38 22.84 3.37
CA ARG A 130 -5.80 23.29 2.03
C ARG A 130 -6.30 22.13 1.19
N TYR A 131 -5.60 20.99 1.22
CA TYR A 131 -5.99 19.80 0.49
C TYR A 131 -7.38 19.31 0.91
N TRP A 132 -7.60 19.07 2.21
CA TRP A 132 -8.87 18.56 2.72
C TRP A 132 -10.01 19.58 2.63
N SER A 133 -9.71 20.88 2.70
CA SER A 133 -10.71 21.93 2.43
C SER A 133 -11.20 21.85 0.98
N SER A 134 -10.29 21.65 0.02
CA SER A 134 -10.63 21.48 -1.40
C SER A 134 -11.28 20.13 -1.71
N LYS A 135 -10.97 19.09 -0.92
CA LYS A 135 -11.42 17.71 -1.11
C LYS A 135 -12.45 17.26 -0.07
N HIS A 136 -13.15 18.17 0.60
CA HIS A 136 -14.14 17.84 1.63
C HIS A 136 -15.24 16.89 1.13
N TYR A 137 -15.53 16.91 -0.18
CA TYR A 137 -16.50 16.03 -0.83
C TYR A 137 -16.06 14.55 -0.88
N TYR A 138 -14.81 14.22 -0.52
CA TYR A 138 -14.33 12.84 -0.49
C TYR A 138 -15.12 11.96 0.48
N PHE A 139 -15.61 12.54 1.58
CA PHE A 139 -16.42 11.87 2.58
C PHE A 139 -17.93 12.09 2.37
N GLN A 140 -18.32 12.57 1.19
CA GLN A 140 -19.72 12.69 0.79
C GLN A 140 -20.07 11.58 -0.20
N LYS A 141 -21.17 10.88 0.07
CA LYS A 141 -21.72 9.88 -0.84
C LYS A 141 -22.36 10.54 -2.05
N SER A 142 -22.09 9.98 -3.22
CA SER A 142 -22.86 10.25 -4.44
C SER A 142 -23.07 8.96 -5.22
N ALA A 143 -24.02 8.96 -6.16
CA ALA A 143 -24.28 7.79 -7.01
C ALA A 143 -23.02 7.32 -7.78
N LEU A 144 -22.12 8.25 -8.13
CA LEU A 144 -20.88 7.94 -8.85
C LEU A 144 -19.74 7.54 -7.91
N ASN A 145 -19.79 7.93 -6.63
CA ASN A 145 -18.76 7.66 -5.64
C ASN A 145 -19.42 7.50 -4.25
N PRO A 146 -19.87 6.29 -3.91
CA PRO A 146 -20.64 6.06 -2.69
C PRO A 146 -19.79 5.95 -1.41
N SER A 147 -18.46 6.15 -1.50
CA SER A 147 -17.55 6.06 -0.36
C SER A 147 -16.21 6.74 -0.63
N PHE A 148 -15.52 7.18 0.43
CA PHE A 148 -14.11 7.53 0.45
C PHE A 148 -13.21 6.46 -0.19
N TYR A 149 -13.54 5.18 -0.02
CA TYR A 149 -12.79 4.05 -0.57
C TYR A 149 -12.83 3.94 -2.10
N TYR A 150 -13.74 4.69 -2.73
CA TYR A 150 -13.83 4.82 -4.18
C TYR A 150 -13.28 6.15 -4.70
N ARG A 151 -12.64 6.95 -3.82
CA ARG A 151 -11.93 8.19 -4.16
C ARG A 151 -10.42 7.95 -4.29
N GLY A 152 -9.74 8.91 -4.91
CA GLY A 152 -8.31 8.78 -5.24
C GLY A 152 -8.11 7.87 -6.46
N THR A 153 -6.87 7.72 -6.90
CA THR A 153 -6.60 7.00 -8.15
C THR A 153 -6.92 5.50 -7.99
N ALA A 154 -6.38 4.84 -6.95
CA ALA A 154 -6.61 3.42 -6.69
C ALA A 154 -8.09 3.12 -6.41
N GLY A 155 -8.74 3.93 -5.57
CA GLY A 155 -10.17 3.76 -5.26
C GLY A 155 -11.09 3.88 -6.47
N GLN A 156 -10.84 4.84 -7.37
CA GLN A 156 -11.64 4.98 -8.59
C GLN A 156 -11.47 3.77 -9.52
N MET A 157 -10.24 3.23 -9.64
CA MET A 157 -10.01 2.03 -10.45
C MET A 157 -10.65 0.79 -9.83
N ALA A 158 -10.56 0.62 -8.52
CA ALA A 158 -11.24 -0.46 -7.81
C ALA A 158 -12.76 -0.37 -7.98
N TRP A 159 -13.33 0.84 -7.92
CA TRP A 159 -14.76 1.05 -8.17
C TRP A 159 -15.18 0.69 -9.60
N ILE A 160 -14.43 1.13 -10.61
CA ILE A 160 -14.70 0.78 -12.02
C ILE A 160 -14.62 -0.73 -12.22
N ALA A 161 -13.60 -1.37 -11.64
CA ALA A 161 -13.42 -2.81 -11.71
C ALA A 161 -14.60 -3.53 -11.06
N LEU A 162 -14.95 -3.17 -9.82
CA LEU A 162 -16.08 -3.74 -9.08
C LEU A 162 -17.39 -3.60 -9.87
N GLN A 163 -17.72 -2.41 -10.36
CA GLN A 163 -18.93 -2.18 -11.14
C GLN A 163 -18.95 -3.00 -12.44
N THR A 164 -17.78 -3.25 -13.03
CA THR A 164 -17.66 -4.13 -14.20
C THR A 164 -17.93 -5.60 -13.82
N PHE A 165 -17.37 -6.06 -12.70
CA PHE A 165 -17.56 -7.42 -12.19
C PHE A 165 -19.01 -7.71 -11.79
N LEU A 166 -19.65 -6.77 -11.07
CA LEU A 166 -21.02 -6.93 -10.55
C LEU A 166 -22.12 -6.83 -11.64
N ARG A 167 -21.75 -6.61 -12.91
CA ARG A 167 -22.67 -6.78 -14.05
C ARG A 167 -23.09 -8.23 -14.25
N SER A 168 -22.26 -9.18 -13.83
CA SER A 168 -22.62 -10.60 -13.82
C SER A 168 -23.39 -10.93 -12.55
N PRO A 169 -24.66 -11.39 -12.62
CA PRO A 169 -25.41 -11.82 -11.44
C PRO A 169 -24.66 -12.90 -10.65
N ARG A 170 -24.06 -13.87 -11.35
CA ARG A 170 -23.25 -14.93 -10.72
C ARG A 170 -22.08 -14.39 -9.88
N VAL A 171 -21.44 -13.31 -10.34
CA VAL A 171 -20.32 -12.70 -9.60
C VAL A 171 -20.85 -11.89 -8.43
N ARG A 172 -22.01 -11.24 -8.57
CA ARG A 172 -22.67 -10.53 -7.47
C ARG A 172 -23.06 -11.48 -6.34
N ASP A 173 -23.75 -12.58 -6.68
CA ASP A 173 -24.17 -13.60 -5.72
C ASP A 173 -22.95 -14.24 -5.04
N TYR A 174 -21.86 -14.46 -5.79
CA TYR A 174 -20.59 -14.93 -5.23
C TYR A 174 -19.98 -13.94 -4.24
N VAL A 175 -19.91 -12.64 -4.57
CA VAL A 175 -19.35 -11.62 -3.68
C VAL A 175 -20.13 -11.55 -2.38
N GLU A 176 -21.47 -11.60 -2.46
CA GLU A 176 -22.33 -11.64 -1.27
C GLU A 176 -22.07 -12.91 -0.44
N ALA A 177 -22.05 -14.08 -1.07
CA ALA A 177 -21.77 -15.34 -0.38
C ALA A 177 -20.37 -15.39 0.24
N LEU A 178 -19.35 -14.88 -0.45
CA LEU A 178 -17.96 -14.82 0.01
C LEU A 178 -17.83 -13.95 1.27
N LEU A 179 -18.54 -12.82 1.34
CA LEU A 179 -18.54 -11.94 2.51
C LEU A 179 -19.11 -12.59 3.78
N HIS A 180 -19.90 -13.65 3.61
CA HIS A 180 -20.56 -14.43 4.66
C HIS A 180 -20.04 -15.87 4.80
N ALA A 181 -18.97 -16.23 4.07
CA ALA A 181 -18.40 -17.56 4.13
C ALA A 181 -17.85 -17.84 5.55
N PRO A 182 -18.27 -18.93 6.22
CA PRO A 182 -17.86 -19.22 7.60
C PRO A 182 -16.45 -19.79 7.71
N ASP A 183 -15.95 -20.43 6.65
CA ASP A 183 -14.67 -21.11 6.64
C ASP A 183 -14.07 -21.21 5.23
N LEU A 184 -12.81 -21.66 5.17
CA LEU A 184 -12.06 -21.85 3.93
C LEU A 184 -12.69 -22.88 2.98
N HIS A 185 -13.35 -23.90 3.51
CA HIS A 185 -13.95 -24.94 2.67
C HIS A 185 -15.16 -24.40 1.91
N ALA A 186 -16.03 -23.65 2.58
CA ALA A 186 -17.14 -22.94 1.95
C ALA A 186 -16.63 -21.93 0.91
N GLN A 187 -15.59 -21.17 1.25
CA GLN A 187 -14.94 -20.22 0.35
C GLN A 187 -14.37 -20.89 -0.92
N GLN A 188 -13.69 -22.04 -0.79
CA GLN A 188 -13.20 -22.83 -1.91
C GLN A 188 -14.32 -23.33 -2.82
N ALA A 189 -15.41 -23.84 -2.24
CA ALA A 189 -16.57 -24.32 -2.99
C ALA A 189 -17.25 -23.18 -3.78
N LEU A 190 -17.38 -22.00 -3.17
CA LEU A 190 -17.88 -20.80 -3.84
C LEU A 190 -16.98 -20.37 -5.00
N TYR A 191 -15.66 -20.38 -4.80
CA TYR A 191 -14.70 -19.95 -5.81
C TYR A 191 -14.74 -20.84 -7.06
N GLU A 192 -14.75 -22.17 -6.90
CA GLU A 192 -14.81 -23.09 -8.04
C GLU A 192 -16.09 -22.93 -8.86
N HIS A 193 -17.21 -22.55 -8.24
CA HIS A 193 -18.47 -22.29 -8.95
C HIS A 193 -18.41 -20.99 -9.79
N VAL A 194 -17.79 -19.93 -9.27
CA VAL A 194 -17.75 -18.61 -9.94
C VAL A 194 -16.58 -18.45 -10.91
N LYS A 195 -15.52 -19.26 -10.77
CA LYS A 195 -14.26 -19.16 -11.53
C LYS A 195 -14.45 -18.99 -13.05
N PRO A 196 -15.33 -19.72 -13.75
CA PRO A 196 -15.56 -19.49 -15.18
C PRO A 196 -16.13 -18.09 -15.49
N ALA A 197 -16.95 -17.55 -14.59
CA ALA A 197 -17.56 -16.23 -14.74
C ALA A 197 -16.58 -15.10 -14.38
N LEU A 198 -15.70 -15.30 -13.38
CA LEU A 198 -14.65 -14.35 -13.00
C LEU A 198 -13.63 -14.16 -14.13
N TRP A 199 -13.24 -15.22 -14.84
CA TRP A 199 -12.12 -15.17 -15.80
C TRP A 199 -12.52 -14.99 -17.27
N ASN A 200 -13.70 -14.41 -17.51
CA ASN A 200 -14.22 -14.14 -18.84
C ASN A 200 -13.37 -13.11 -19.64
N GLY A 201 -13.67 -12.94 -20.93
CA GLY A 201 -12.86 -12.11 -21.84
C GLY A 201 -12.77 -10.63 -21.47
N LEU A 202 -13.83 -10.05 -20.87
CA LEU A 202 -13.86 -8.64 -20.43
C LEU A 202 -12.99 -8.39 -19.21
N VAL A 203 -13.00 -9.32 -18.25
CA VAL A 203 -12.12 -9.26 -17.07
C VAL A 203 -10.66 -9.43 -17.49
N SER A 204 -10.41 -10.39 -18.37
CA SER A 204 -9.08 -10.62 -18.93
C SER A 204 -8.54 -9.37 -19.66
N TRP A 205 -9.42 -8.57 -20.27
CA TRP A 205 -9.05 -7.29 -20.89
C TRP A 205 -8.76 -6.19 -19.86
N LEU A 206 -9.57 -6.07 -18.80
CA LEU A 206 -9.39 -5.04 -17.75
C LEU A 206 -8.07 -5.24 -17.00
N VAL A 207 -7.73 -6.48 -16.67
CA VAL A 207 -6.48 -6.85 -16.00
C VAL A 207 -5.25 -6.52 -16.85
N ARG A 208 -5.38 -6.54 -18.19
CA ARG A 208 -4.30 -6.19 -19.11
C ARG A 208 -4.10 -4.68 -19.30
N GLN A 209 -4.91 -3.83 -18.67
CA GLN A 209 -4.78 -2.39 -18.84
C GLN A 209 -3.53 -1.84 -18.13
N PRO A 210 -2.70 -1.01 -18.80
CA PRO A 210 -1.47 -0.46 -18.23
C PRO A 210 -1.66 0.27 -16.90
N MET A 211 -2.83 0.87 -16.66
CA MET A 211 -3.14 1.59 -15.43
C MET A 211 -3.34 0.66 -14.23
N ALA A 212 -3.96 -0.51 -14.41
CA ALA A 212 -4.06 -1.52 -13.36
C ALA A 212 -2.66 -2.05 -12.98
N MET A 213 -1.80 -2.23 -13.99
CA MET A 213 -0.40 -2.63 -13.79
C MET A 213 0.45 -1.56 -13.11
N THR A 214 0.20 -0.28 -13.43
CA THR A 214 0.88 0.85 -12.77
C THR A 214 0.47 0.96 -11.29
N MET A 215 -0.76 0.55 -10.94
CA MET A 215 -1.23 0.49 -9.55
C MET A 215 -0.75 -0.73 -8.78
N LEU A 216 -0.41 -1.81 -9.47
CA LEU A 216 0.27 -2.97 -8.89
C LEU A 216 1.80 -2.75 -8.83
N GLY A 217 2.30 -1.57 -9.19
CA GLY A 217 3.71 -1.23 -9.07
C GLY A 217 4.66 -1.90 -10.05
N VAL A 218 4.21 -2.89 -10.83
CA VAL A 218 5.07 -3.75 -11.66
C VAL A 218 5.69 -2.94 -12.82
N PRO A 219 7.02 -2.71 -12.85
CA PRO A 219 7.69 -2.12 -14.01
C PRO A 219 7.51 -2.99 -15.26
N ARG A 220 7.39 -2.37 -16.45
CA ARG A 220 7.19 -3.12 -17.72
C ARG A 220 8.26 -4.17 -18.00
N ALA A 221 9.49 -3.98 -17.53
CA ALA A 221 10.54 -4.97 -17.65
C ALA A 221 10.21 -6.25 -16.87
N GLN A 222 9.61 -6.12 -15.69
CA GLN A 222 9.15 -7.24 -14.86
C GLN A 222 7.85 -7.86 -15.39
N ILE A 223 6.93 -7.07 -15.96
CA ILE A 223 5.75 -7.62 -16.67
C ILE A 223 6.21 -8.58 -17.77
N ARG A 224 7.24 -8.20 -18.55
CA ARG A 224 7.81 -9.08 -19.59
C ARG A 224 8.45 -10.35 -19.02
N LEU A 225 9.08 -10.27 -17.84
CA LEU A 225 9.61 -11.44 -17.14
C LEU A 225 8.48 -12.36 -16.69
N ILE A 226 7.40 -11.82 -16.11
CA ILE A 226 6.20 -12.58 -15.75
C ILE A 226 5.56 -13.20 -16.99
N GLU A 227 5.40 -12.45 -18.08
CA GLU A 227 4.86 -12.97 -19.34
C GLU A 227 5.72 -14.08 -19.96
N ALA A 228 7.04 -14.02 -19.79
CA ALA A 228 7.96 -15.01 -20.32
C ALA A 228 8.11 -16.26 -19.42
N GLN A 229 7.97 -16.12 -18.10
CA GLN A 229 8.29 -17.18 -17.12
C GLN A 229 7.05 -17.85 -16.52
N PHE A 230 5.89 -17.17 -16.46
CA PHE A 230 4.66 -17.77 -15.92
C PHE A 230 3.81 -18.44 -17.00
N PRO A 231 3.40 -19.71 -16.82
CA PRO A 231 2.37 -20.33 -17.65
C PRO A 231 1.09 -19.49 -17.65
N GLY A 232 0.62 -19.08 -18.84
CA GLY A 232 -0.54 -18.18 -18.98
C GLY A 232 -0.23 -16.68 -18.84
N GLY A 233 1.04 -16.31 -18.70
CA GLY A 233 1.55 -14.94 -18.61
C GLY A 233 0.95 -14.15 -17.44
N LEU A 234 0.83 -12.84 -17.61
CA LEU A 234 0.28 -11.93 -16.59
C LEU A 234 -1.12 -12.34 -16.09
N LYS A 235 -1.97 -12.88 -16.97
CA LYS A 235 -3.29 -13.39 -16.59
C LYS A 235 -3.15 -14.57 -15.62
N GLY A 236 -2.28 -15.53 -15.95
CA GLY A 236 -2.03 -16.70 -15.10
C GLY A 236 -1.48 -16.30 -13.73
N TYR A 237 -0.56 -15.33 -13.69
CA TYR A 237 -0.02 -14.80 -12.44
C TYR A 237 -1.10 -14.17 -11.54
N ILE A 238 -1.91 -13.26 -12.09
CA ILE A 238 -2.98 -12.59 -11.33
C ILE A 238 -4.06 -13.58 -10.92
N GLN A 239 -4.36 -14.57 -11.77
CA GLN A 239 -5.26 -15.65 -11.42
C GLN A 239 -4.75 -16.52 -10.28
N SER A 240 -3.44 -16.81 -10.25
CA SER A 240 -2.81 -17.55 -9.16
C SER A 240 -2.90 -16.76 -7.85
N LYS A 241 -2.53 -15.47 -7.84
CA LYS A 241 -2.59 -14.62 -6.64
C LYS A 241 -4.01 -14.43 -6.12
N LEU A 242 -4.97 -14.14 -7.01
CA LEU A 242 -6.37 -14.05 -6.62
C LEU A 242 -6.94 -15.38 -6.13
N SER A 243 -6.55 -16.50 -6.74
CA SER A 243 -6.96 -17.82 -6.25
C SER A 243 -6.45 -18.02 -4.83
N GLN A 244 -5.15 -17.80 -4.57
CA GLN A 244 -4.56 -17.93 -3.24
C GLN A 244 -5.34 -17.12 -2.18
N VAL A 245 -5.57 -15.84 -2.42
CA VAL A 245 -6.35 -14.99 -1.49
C VAL A 245 -7.78 -15.50 -1.30
N LEU A 246 -8.42 -15.93 -2.39
CA LEU A 246 -9.81 -16.38 -2.38
C LEU A 246 -9.97 -17.85 -2.00
N THR A 247 -8.92 -18.63 -1.75
CA THR A 247 -9.05 -20.07 -1.43
C THR A 247 -8.17 -20.56 -0.28
N GLU A 248 -7.10 -19.86 0.06
CA GLU A 248 -6.10 -20.32 1.05
C GLU A 248 -6.06 -19.43 2.30
N VAL A 249 -6.53 -18.19 2.19
CA VAL A 249 -6.56 -17.23 3.31
C VAL A 249 -8.00 -16.95 3.73
N PRO A 250 -8.34 -16.99 5.04
CA PRO A 250 -9.69 -16.71 5.50
C PRO A 250 -10.18 -15.34 5.05
N PHE A 251 -11.26 -15.30 4.27
CA PHE A 251 -11.80 -14.02 3.78
C PHE A 251 -12.58 -13.26 4.86
N GLN A 252 -13.04 -13.95 5.91
CA GLN A 252 -13.89 -13.38 6.97
C GLN A 252 -13.29 -12.11 7.57
N ASP A 253 -12.00 -12.11 7.89
CA ASP A 253 -11.28 -11.00 8.51
C ASP A 253 -10.40 -10.21 7.52
N ASN A 254 -10.60 -10.43 6.22
CA ASN A 254 -9.86 -9.78 5.16
C ASN A 254 -10.45 -8.41 4.82
N TYR A 255 -10.18 -7.43 5.69
CA TYR A 255 -10.70 -6.07 5.53
C TYR A 255 -10.19 -5.37 4.26
N PHE A 256 -9.02 -5.77 3.72
CA PHE A 256 -8.42 -5.17 2.52
C PHE A 256 -9.31 -5.33 1.30
N TRP A 257 -9.80 -6.56 1.08
CA TRP A 257 -10.70 -6.83 -0.03
C TRP A 257 -12.13 -6.40 0.29
N ARG A 258 -12.60 -6.64 1.53
CA ARG A 258 -13.96 -6.28 1.97
C ARG A 258 -14.26 -4.79 1.72
N VAL A 259 -13.32 -3.89 1.99
CA VAL A 259 -13.55 -2.45 1.86
C VAL A 259 -13.76 -2.02 0.41
N TYR A 260 -13.08 -2.66 -0.56
CA TYR A 260 -13.33 -2.37 -1.97
C TYR A 260 -14.57 -3.06 -2.50
N LEU A 261 -14.98 -4.21 -1.95
CA LEU A 261 -16.23 -4.88 -2.32
C LEU A 261 -17.47 -4.15 -1.80
N THR A 262 -17.39 -3.53 -0.62
CA THR A 262 -18.56 -2.98 0.10
C THR A 262 -18.52 -1.46 0.29
N GLY A 263 -17.37 -0.83 0.07
CA GLY A 263 -17.16 0.60 0.26
C GLY A 263 -17.04 1.02 1.73
N HIS A 264 -16.95 0.09 2.68
CA HIS A 264 -16.79 0.39 4.10
C HIS A 264 -16.16 -0.79 4.85
N TYR A 265 -15.66 -0.52 6.05
CA TYR A 265 -15.32 -1.54 7.03
C TYR A 265 -16.49 -1.82 7.96
N THR A 266 -16.47 -3.00 8.58
CA THR A 266 -17.33 -3.31 9.73
C THR A 266 -16.53 -3.16 11.02
N ARG A 267 -17.20 -3.10 12.18
CA ARG A 267 -16.53 -2.94 13.48
C ARG A 267 -15.60 -4.11 13.80
N ASP A 268 -15.98 -5.30 13.36
CA ASP A 268 -15.26 -6.57 13.51
C ASP A 268 -14.21 -6.83 12.41
N CYS A 269 -14.32 -6.16 11.26
CA CYS A 269 -13.41 -6.35 10.13
C CYS A 269 -12.91 -4.98 9.62
N CYS A 270 -11.98 -4.40 10.39
CA CYS A 270 -11.33 -3.12 10.09
C CYS A 270 -9.83 -3.13 10.50
N PRO A 271 -9.02 -2.21 9.96
CA PRO A 271 -7.66 -1.96 10.47
C PRO A 271 -7.64 -1.64 11.97
N ASN A 272 -6.56 -1.99 12.69
CA ASN A 272 -6.50 -1.81 14.14
C ASN A 272 -6.67 -0.34 14.59
N TYR A 273 -6.24 0.63 13.77
CA TYR A 273 -6.45 2.05 14.10
C TYR A 273 -7.93 2.47 14.14
N LEU A 274 -8.84 1.62 13.66
CA LEU A 274 -10.29 1.79 13.70
C LEU A 274 -10.96 0.85 14.70
N ARG A 275 -10.22 0.27 15.66
CA ARG A 275 -10.78 -0.45 16.80
C ARG A 275 -10.76 0.43 18.04
N GLU A 276 -11.88 0.51 18.73
CA GLU A 276 -12.08 1.46 19.86
C GLU A 276 -11.07 1.22 20.98
N GLU A 277 -10.80 -0.06 21.25
CA GLU A 277 -9.82 -0.54 22.22
C GLU A 277 -8.40 0.01 22.01
N HIS A 278 -8.07 0.46 20.79
CA HIS A 278 -6.76 1.01 20.45
C HIS A 278 -6.69 2.54 20.47
N GLN A 279 -7.82 3.23 20.63
CA GLN A 279 -7.85 4.69 20.53
C GLN A 279 -6.95 5.38 21.57
N SER A 280 -6.99 4.95 22.82
CA SER A 280 -6.21 5.55 23.91
C SER A 280 -4.70 5.42 23.66
N ALA A 281 -4.24 4.25 23.19
CA ALA A 281 -2.85 4.00 22.84
C ALA A 281 -2.39 4.88 21.68
N LEU A 282 -3.23 5.05 20.64
CA LEU A 282 -2.92 5.89 19.49
C LEU A 282 -2.86 7.37 19.86
N VAL A 283 -3.77 7.85 20.71
CA VAL A 283 -3.73 9.23 21.21
C VAL A 283 -2.43 9.49 21.98
N ALA A 284 -2.04 8.57 22.87
CA ALA A 284 -0.81 8.69 23.65
C ALA A 284 0.46 8.61 22.76
N GLY A 285 0.42 7.80 21.70
CA GLY A 285 1.52 7.63 20.76
C GLY A 285 1.62 8.70 19.68
N ALA A 286 0.55 9.47 19.41
CA ALA A 286 0.44 10.32 18.22
C ALA A 286 1.64 11.27 18.01
N GLY A 287 2.24 11.78 19.09
CA GLY A 287 3.43 12.65 19.03
C GLY A 287 4.72 11.97 18.56
N ARG A 288 4.74 10.64 18.43
CA ARG A 288 5.89 9.85 17.96
C ARG A 288 5.87 9.61 16.45
N LEU A 289 4.79 9.99 15.77
CA LEU A 289 4.65 9.83 14.32
C LEU A 289 4.81 11.18 13.62
N ALA A 290 5.75 11.27 12.69
CA ALA A 290 5.99 12.46 11.87
C ALA A 290 5.89 12.14 10.38
N THR A 291 5.36 13.08 9.60
CA THR A 291 5.22 12.94 8.13
C THR A 291 6.22 13.81 7.38
N HIS A 292 6.85 13.27 6.34
CA HIS A 292 7.88 13.95 5.54
C HIS A 292 7.55 13.84 4.05
N SER A 293 7.27 14.98 3.40
CA SER A 293 6.88 15.01 1.98
C SER A 293 8.10 15.13 1.06
N THR A 294 8.87 14.05 0.94
CA THR A 294 10.15 14.00 0.22
C THR A 294 10.48 12.56 -0.20
N THR A 295 11.64 12.32 -0.81
CA THR A 295 12.15 10.96 -1.06
C THR A 295 12.80 10.39 0.20
N VAL A 296 12.91 9.06 0.33
CA VAL A 296 13.63 8.43 1.46
C VAL A 296 15.08 8.92 1.49
N ALA A 297 15.78 8.93 0.35
CA ALA A 297 17.13 9.49 0.25
C ALA A 297 17.25 10.94 0.78
N ASN A 298 16.35 11.85 0.37
CA ASN A 298 16.39 13.23 0.86
C ASN A 298 16.07 13.33 2.35
N PHE A 299 15.08 12.57 2.83
CA PHE A 299 14.75 12.52 4.25
C PHE A 299 15.98 12.11 5.08
N LEU A 300 16.70 11.05 4.68
CA LEU A 300 17.88 10.57 5.38
C LEU A 300 19.04 11.56 5.34
N ARG A 301 19.19 12.33 4.26
CA ARG A 301 20.19 13.40 4.17
C ARG A 301 19.88 14.57 5.11
N GLU A 302 18.61 14.96 5.17
CA GLU A 302 18.15 16.10 5.98
C GLU A 302 18.01 15.74 7.46
N ASN A 303 17.77 14.47 7.77
CA ASN A 303 17.54 13.94 9.11
C ASN A 303 18.44 12.72 9.35
N PRO A 304 19.77 12.89 9.37
CA PRO A 304 20.66 11.78 9.62
C PRO A 304 20.47 11.23 11.03
N GLY A 305 20.50 9.90 11.19
CA GLY A 305 20.25 9.27 12.48
C GLY A 305 20.44 7.75 12.48
N PRO A 306 20.57 7.13 13.67
CA PRO A 306 20.74 5.68 13.81
C PRO A 306 19.38 4.95 13.80
N TYR A 307 18.70 4.93 12.66
CA TYR A 307 17.41 4.26 12.53
C TYR A 307 17.57 2.75 12.72
N SER A 308 16.57 2.08 13.30
CA SER A 308 16.57 0.61 13.45
C SER A 308 15.71 -0.12 12.46
N HIS A 309 14.78 0.57 11.80
CA HIS A 309 13.81 -0.11 10.97
C HIS A 309 13.59 0.68 9.69
N TYR A 310 13.66 -0.01 8.56
CA TYR A 310 13.23 0.50 7.27
C TYR A 310 12.10 -0.38 6.74
N VAL A 311 10.95 0.22 6.45
CA VAL A 311 9.83 -0.45 5.76
C VAL A 311 9.70 0.16 4.37
N LEU A 312 10.30 -0.54 3.42
CA LEU A 312 10.35 -0.19 2.00
C LEU A 312 9.27 -0.98 1.27
N LEU A 313 8.58 -0.31 0.36
CA LEU A 313 7.64 -0.95 -0.55
C LEU A 313 8.33 -1.19 -1.90
N ASP A 314 7.54 -1.39 -2.94
CA ASP A 314 7.96 -1.62 -4.33
C ASP A 314 8.54 -0.39 -5.03
N HIS A 315 8.71 0.77 -4.37
CA HIS A 315 9.29 1.94 -5.04
C HIS A 315 10.73 1.69 -5.51
N GLN A 316 11.41 0.75 -4.87
CA GLN A 316 12.74 0.27 -5.24
C GLN A 316 12.74 -0.45 -6.60
N ASP A 317 11.66 -1.15 -6.98
CA ASP A 317 11.51 -1.76 -8.31
C ASP A 317 11.54 -0.67 -9.41
N TRP A 318 10.87 0.46 -9.17
CA TRP A 318 10.85 1.58 -10.09
C TRP A 318 12.23 2.24 -10.20
N LEU A 319 12.92 2.43 -9.08
CA LEU A 319 14.29 2.97 -9.04
C LEU A 319 15.26 2.05 -9.79
N ALA A 320 15.20 0.74 -9.57
CA ALA A 320 16.01 -0.23 -10.29
C ALA A 320 15.83 -0.16 -11.81
N ALA A 321 14.58 -0.04 -12.28
CA ALA A 321 14.27 -0.01 -13.69
C ALA A 321 14.59 1.34 -14.39
N HIS A 322 14.50 2.47 -13.68
CA HIS A 322 14.54 3.80 -14.31
C HIS A 322 15.65 4.72 -13.79
N LYS A 323 16.13 4.52 -12.56
CA LYS A 323 17.11 5.37 -11.88
C LYS A 323 18.09 4.56 -11.01
N PRO A 324 18.89 3.65 -11.58
CA PRO A 324 19.80 2.79 -10.82
C PRO A 324 20.85 3.56 -10.00
N GLN A 325 21.24 4.77 -10.42
CA GLN A 325 22.12 5.64 -9.62
C GLN A 325 21.42 6.14 -8.34
N ALA A 326 20.14 6.53 -8.44
CA ALA A 326 19.37 6.96 -7.27
C ALA A 326 19.04 5.77 -6.35
N LEU A 327 18.86 4.57 -6.91
CA LEU A 327 18.77 3.33 -6.13
C LEU A 327 20.03 3.13 -5.29
N ALA A 328 21.21 3.21 -5.91
CA ALA A 328 22.48 3.05 -5.22
C ALA A 328 22.68 4.12 -4.15
N GLU A 329 22.38 5.37 -4.45
CA GLU A 329 22.42 6.48 -3.48
C GLU A 329 21.50 6.25 -2.27
N GLU A 330 20.26 5.82 -2.51
CA GLU A 330 19.31 5.53 -1.42
C GLU A 330 19.79 4.37 -0.53
N TRP A 331 20.32 3.29 -1.12
CA TRP A 331 20.91 2.19 -0.34
C TRP A 331 22.14 2.62 0.46
N GLN A 332 22.99 3.47 -0.11
CA GLN A 332 24.12 4.03 0.63
C GLN A 332 23.63 4.83 1.85
N LEU A 333 22.65 5.71 1.66
CA LEU A 333 22.08 6.51 2.74
C LEU A 333 21.37 5.66 3.81
N ILE A 334 20.64 4.61 3.41
CA ILE A 334 20.03 3.65 4.34
C ILE A 334 21.11 3.03 5.23
N LEU A 335 22.21 2.55 4.65
CA LEU A 335 23.29 1.89 5.38
C LEU A 335 24.08 2.85 6.27
N GLU A 336 24.31 4.08 5.82
CA GLU A 336 24.95 5.15 6.61
C GLU A 336 24.10 5.58 7.81
N ASN A 337 22.78 5.48 7.68
CA ASN A 337 21.80 5.81 8.72
C ASN A 337 21.21 4.56 9.40
N SER A 338 21.90 3.43 9.32
CA SER A 338 21.54 2.19 10.00
C SER A 338 22.46 1.96 11.18
N ARG A 339 21.90 1.50 12.31
CA ARG A 339 22.71 0.86 13.37
C ARG A 339 22.91 -0.63 13.09
N PRO A 340 23.94 -1.29 13.68
CA PRO A 340 24.03 -2.75 13.60
C PRO A 340 22.74 -3.41 14.09
N GLY A 341 22.24 -4.41 13.36
CA GLY A 341 20.96 -5.06 13.62
C GLY A 341 19.74 -4.26 13.13
N THR A 342 19.93 -3.22 12.34
CA THR A 342 18.81 -2.51 11.68
C THR A 342 18.04 -3.47 10.79
N ARG A 343 16.74 -3.55 10.98
CA ARG A 343 15.87 -4.44 10.22
C ARG A 343 15.30 -3.73 8.99
N ILE A 344 15.43 -4.35 7.84
CA ILE A 344 14.89 -3.86 6.57
C ILE A 344 13.85 -4.84 6.08
N LEU A 345 12.61 -4.38 5.99
CA LEU A 345 11.51 -5.06 5.31
C LEU A 345 11.31 -4.38 3.96
N MET A 346 11.46 -5.13 2.88
CA MET A 346 11.24 -4.65 1.53
C MET A 346 10.28 -5.56 0.79
N ARG A 347 9.29 -4.98 0.12
CA ARG A 347 8.40 -5.73 -0.77
C ARG A 347 8.71 -5.41 -2.22
N SER A 348 8.52 -6.40 -3.09
CA SER A 348 8.68 -6.21 -4.54
C SER A 348 7.50 -6.79 -5.29
N ALA A 349 7.13 -6.11 -6.37
CA ALA A 349 6.13 -6.62 -7.31
C ALA A 349 6.68 -7.81 -8.13
N SER A 350 8.01 -7.95 -8.20
CA SER A 350 8.72 -9.09 -8.80
C SER A 350 8.67 -10.32 -7.88
N PRO A 351 8.70 -11.55 -8.43
CA PRO A 351 8.94 -12.75 -7.63
C PRO A 351 10.36 -12.83 -7.04
N VAL A 352 11.29 -12.00 -7.50
CA VAL A 352 12.69 -11.98 -7.06
C VAL A 352 13.20 -10.55 -6.93
N ILE A 353 13.97 -10.28 -5.89
CA ILE A 353 14.73 -9.05 -5.70
C ILE A 353 16.20 -9.31 -6.07
N ASP A 354 16.59 -8.91 -7.28
CA ASP A 354 17.95 -9.07 -7.82
C ASP A 354 18.67 -7.72 -8.08
N PHE A 355 18.02 -6.61 -7.73
CA PHE A 355 18.49 -5.26 -8.02
C PHE A 355 19.21 -4.56 -6.86
N ILE A 356 19.29 -5.18 -5.67
CA ILE A 356 20.01 -4.57 -4.53
C ILE A 356 21.49 -4.42 -4.94
N PRO A 357 22.07 -3.20 -4.82
CA PRO A 357 23.47 -2.97 -5.16
C PRO A 357 24.43 -3.91 -4.42
N PRO A 358 25.52 -4.41 -5.06
CA PRO A 358 26.43 -5.37 -4.43
C PRO A 358 26.97 -4.93 -3.06
N PHE A 359 27.41 -3.66 -2.96
CA PHE A 359 27.92 -3.10 -1.70
C PHE A 359 26.88 -3.13 -0.57
N ALA A 360 25.59 -3.01 -0.92
CA ALA A 360 24.53 -3.06 0.05
C ALA A 360 24.22 -4.50 0.44
N ARG A 361 24.14 -5.40 -0.56
CA ARG A 361 23.89 -6.83 -0.34
C ARG A 361 24.93 -7.46 0.58
N GLU A 362 26.20 -7.08 0.47
CA GLU A 362 27.28 -7.54 1.36
C GLU A 362 27.05 -7.19 2.84
N ARG A 363 26.27 -6.14 3.12
CA ARG A 363 25.91 -5.69 4.47
C ARG A 363 24.53 -6.15 4.94
N LEU A 364 23.86 -7.01 4.19
CA LEU A 364 22.54 -7.55 4.55
C LEU A 364 22.63 -9.02 4.91
N GLN A 365 22.27 -9.36 6.16
CA GLN A 365 22.14 -10.73 6.61
C GLN A 365 20.69 -11.19 6.49
N MET A 366 20.46 -12.20 5.65
CA MET A 366 19.13 -12.74 5.35
C MET A 366 18.92 -14.16 5.90
N THR A 367 19.99 -14.85 6.31
CA THR A 367 19.99 -16.29 6.65
C THR A 367 18.92 -16.67 7.68
N HIS A 368 18.70 -15.82 8.68
CA HIS A 368 17.74 -16.07 9.77
C HIS A 368 16.39 -15.39 9.58
N THR A 369 16.33 -14.32 8.78
CA THR A 369 15.15 -13.47 8.60
C THR A 369 14.32 -13.85 7.38
N GLN A 370 14.96 -14.26 6.28
CA GLN A 370 14.26 -14.59 5.04
C GLN A 370 13.31 -15.78 5.17
N PRO A 371 13.64 -16.88 5.89
CA PRO A 371 12.70 -17.97 6.09
C PRO A 371 11.39 -17.53 6.78
N LEU A 372 11.47 -16.56 7.71
CA LEU A 372 10.29 -15.97 8.35
C LEU A 372 9.47 -15.15 7.33
N ALA A 373 10.14 -14.33 6.52
CA ALA A 373 9.48 -13.53 5.49
C ALA A 373 8.76 -14.40 4.45
N ASP A 374 9.40 -15.48 3.99
CA ASP A 374 8.82 -16.42 3.03
C ASP A 374 7.60 -17.15 3.62
N TYR A 375 7.69 -17.58 4.89
CA TYR A 375 6.58 -18.23 5.59
C TYR A 375 5.38 -17.29 5.79
N LEU A 376 5.63 -16.04 6.20
CA LEU A 376 4.57 -15.05 6.43
C LEU A 376 4.00 -14.53 5.11
N HIS A 377 4.79 -14.41 4.04
CA HIS A 377 4.30 -13.97 2.73
C HIS A 377 3.19 -14.87 2.17
N LEU A 378 3.20 -16.17 2.48
CA LEU A 378 2.14 -17.10 2.08
C LEU A 378 0.81 -16.84 2.78
N GLN A 379 0.82 -16.14 3.92
CA GLN A 379 -0.34 -15.80 4.73
C GLN A 379 -0.88 -14.40 4.44
N ASP A 380 -0.26 -13.67 3.50
CA ASP A 380 -0.64 -12.30 3.16
C ASP A 380 -2.09 -12.25 2.67
N ARG A 381 -2.93 -11.52 3.41
CA ARG A 381 -4.36 -11.37 3.11
C ARG A 381 -4.61 -10.56 1.83
N VAL A 382 -3.59 -9.94 1.26
CA VAL A 382 -3.74 -8.98 0.18
C VAL A 382 -3.41 -9.59 -1.18
N GLY A 383 -2.30 -10.32 -1.29
CA GLY A 383 -1.83 -10.98 -2.51
C GLY A 383 -1.26 -10.02 -3.56
N THR A 384 -0.80 -8.84 -3.18
CA THR A 384 -0.28 -7.82 -4.11
C THR A 384 1.16 -8.07 -4.56
N TYR A 385 2.02 -8.42 -3.61
CA TYR A 385 3.46 -8.49 -3.86
C TYR A 385 3.91 -9.85 -4.38
N GLY A 386 4.96 -9.84 -5.19
CA GLY A 386 5.59 -11.04 -5.73
C GLY A 386 6.50 -11.73 -4.73
N CYS A 387 7.23 -10.96 -3.93
CA CYS A 387 8.03 -11.45 -2.82
C CYS A 387 8.20 -10.39 -1.72
N THR A 388 8.67 -10.86 -0.55
CA THR A 388 9.02 -10.04 0.60
C THR A 388 10.45 -10.38 1.03
N LEU A 389 11.28 -9.37 1.22
CA LEU A 389 12.63 -9.51 1.75
C LEU A 389 12.67 -8.97 3.18
N LEU A 390 13.28 -9.75 4.06
CA LEU A 390 13.60 -9.33 5.42
C LEU A 390 15.10 -9.54 5.65
N ALA A 391 15.80 -8.49 6.04
CA ALA A 391 17.23 -8.53 6.29
C ALA A 391 17.61 -7.70 7.53
N ASP A 392 18.66 -8.12 8.21
CA ASP A 392 19.30 -7.30 9.25
C ASP A 392 20.63 -6.73 8.71
N VAL A 393 20.89 -5.44 8.98
CA VAL A 393 22.14 -4.76 8.59
C VAL A 393 23.26 -5.20 9.52
N ILE A 394 24.35 -5.71 8.94
CA ILE A 394 25.57 -6.07 9.67
C ILE A 394 26.59 -4.92 9.68
N ALA A 395 27.50 -4.98 10.66
CA ALA A 395 28.55 -3.99 10.87
C ALA A 395 29.42 -3.81 9.62
#